data_AF-A0A7V6YYJ5-F1
#
_entry.id   AF-A0A7V6YYJ5-F1
#
_cell.length_a   1.000
_cell.length_b   1.000
_cell.length_c   1.000
_cell.angle_alpha   90.00
_cell.angle_beta   90.00
_cell.angle_gamma   90.00
#
_symmetry.space_group_name_H-M   'P 1'
#
loop_
_entity.id
_entity.type
_entity.pdbx_description
1 polymer ?
#
loop_
_entity_poly.entity_id
_entity_poly.type
_entity_poly.pdbx_seq_one_letter_code
_entity_poly.pdbx_strand_id
1 'polypeptide(L)' 'MPEGYCVKCKARKEIADAVEETMKNGRRAIKGKCPTCGTVMFKILGGKTVTEPTTSTESQGN' A
#
# COMPACT_ATOMS: atom_id res chain seq x y z
N MET A 1 -0.99 0.51 10.65
CA MET A 1 -1.42 0.98 9.31
C MET A 1 -0.19 1.17 8.43
N PRO A 2 -0.29 1.17 7.09
CA PRO A 2 0.87 1.39 6.25
C PRO A 2 1.39 2.83 6.43
N GLU A 3 2.66 2.96 6.84
CA GLU A 3 3.32 4.26 6.97
C GLU A 3 4.08 4.65 5.69
N GLY A 4 4.02 5.93 5.33
CA GLY A 4 4.74 6.51 4.19
C GLY A 4 5.37 7.85 4.53
N TYR A 5 6.26 8.31 3.66
CA TYR A 5 6.85 9.66 3.78
C TYR A 5 6.01 10.67 3.01
N CYS A 6 5.49 11.68 3.70
CA CYS A 6 4.75 12.76 3.07
C CYS A 6 5.72 13.86 2.64
N VAL A 7 5.85 14.11 1.34
CA VAL A 7 6.76 15.14 0.81
C VAL A 7 6.36 16.57 1.17
N LYS A 8 5.07 16.81 1.43
CA LYS A 8 4.56 18.13 1.85
C LYS A 8 4.82 18.38 3.35
N CYS A 9 4.57 17.39 4.19
CA CYS A 9 4.88 17.49 5.63
C CYS A 9 6.37 17.24 5.94
N LYS A 10 7.14 16.70 5.00
CA LYS A 10 8.53 16.26 5.18
C LYS A 10 8.72 15.35 6.39
N ALA A 11 7.74 14.46 6.62
CA ALA A 11 7.70 13.59 7.78
C ALA A 11 7.10 12.23 7.41
N ARG A 12 7.45 11.20 8.19
CA ARG A 12 6.77 9.90 8.12
C ARG A 12 5.43 10.01 8.81
N LYS A 13 4.39 9.49 8.16
CA LYS A 13 3.01 9.50 8.63
C LYS A 13 2.31 8.22 8.20
N GLU A 14 1.26 7.85 8.91
CA GLU A 14 0.32 6.84 8.45
C GLU A 14 -0.36 7.30 7.16
N ILE A 15 -0.65 6.35 6.27
CA ILE A 15 -1.38 6.59 5.03
C ILE A 15 -2.86 6.37 5.31
N ALA A 16 -3.66 7.44 5.22
CA ALA A 16 -5.12 7.37 5.27
C ALA A 16 -5.69 6.85 3.94
N ASP A 17 -6.85 6.22 3.98
CA ASP A 17 -7.50 5.61 2.80
C ASP A 17 -6.54 4.70 2.01
N ALA A 18 -5.73 3.93 2.73
CA ALA A 18 -4.70 3.09 2.13
C ALA A 18 -5.31 1.91 1.35
N VAL A 19 -5.06 1.86 0.05
CA VAL A 19 -5.51 0.80 -0.86
C VAL A 19 -4.30 0.20 -1.56
N GLU A 20 -4.20 -1.13 -1.58
CA GLU A 20 -3.19 -1.83 -2.37
C GLU A 20 -3.56 -1.80 -3.86
N GLU A 21 -2.63 -1.35 -4.69
CA GLU A 21 -2.75 -1.26 -6.15
C GLU A 21 -1.48 -1.80 -6.81
N THR A 22 -1.65 -2.59 -7.87
CA THR A 22 -0.54 -3.05 -8.69
C THR A 22 -0.23 -2.01 -9.76
N MET A 23 0.98 -1.45 -9.71
CA MET A 23 1.45 -0.50 -10.72
C MET A 23 1.63 -1.18 -12.08
N LYS A 24 1.63 -0.38 -13.16
CA LYS A 24 1.83 -0.86 -14.55
C LYS A 24 3.11 -1.66 -14.77
N ASN A 25 4.11 -1.51 -13.91
CA ASN A 25 5.39 -2.24 -13.94
C ASN A 25 5.35 -3.56 -13.14
N GLY A 26 4.17 -4.01 -12.71
CA GLY A 26 3.98 -5.24 -11.93
C GLY A 26 4.38 -5.14 -10.46
N ARG A 27 4.80 -3.97 -9.97
CA ARG A 27 5.14 -3.76 -8.56
C ARG A 27 3.89 -3.44 -7.76
N ARG A 28 3.76 -4.05 -6.58
CA ARG A 28 2.70 -3.72 -5.63
C ARG A 28 3.03 -2.43 -4.90
N ALA A 29 2.02 -1.59 -4.72
CA ALA A 29 2.12 -0.37 -3.95
C ALA A 29 0.84 -0.13 -3.16
N ILE A 30 0.95 0.63 -2.09
CA ILE A 30 -0.19 1.18 -1.37
C ILE A 30 -0.35 2.62 -1.82
N LYS A 31 -1.54 2.97 -2.27
CA LYS A 31 -1.98 4.33 -2.57
C LYS A 31 -2.89 4.82 -1.46
N GLY A 32 -2.71 6.04 -1.02
CA GLY A 32 -3.62 6.70 -0.08
C GLY A 32 -3.29 8.17 0.06
N LYS A 33 -3.60 8.76 1.22
CA LYS A 33 -3.46 10.19 1.47
C LYS A 33 -2.78 10.48 2.80
N CYS A 34 -2.10 11.62 2.88
CA CYS A 34 -1.61 12.16 4.15
C CYS A 34 -2.80 12.62 5.01
N PRO A 35 -2.97 12.11 6.24
CA PRO A 35 -4.07 12.52 7.11
C PRO A 35 -3.99 13.98 7.55
N THR A 36 -2.82 14.61 7.42
CA THR A 36 -2.61 16.00 7.84
C THR A 36 -2.81 17.01 6.72
N CYS A 37 -2.33 16.74 5.51
CA CYS A 37 -2.34 17.71 4.40
C CYS A 37 -3.10 17.23 3.16
N GLY A 38 -3.71 16.04 3.21
CA GLY A 38 -4.51 15.48 2.12
C GLY A 38 -3.73 15.07 0.87
N THR A 39 -2.42 15.28 0.83
CA THR A 39 -1.58 14.95 -0.32
C THR A 39 -1.55 13.45 -0.56
N VAL A 40 -1.72 13.05 -1.83
CA VAL A 40 -1.65 11.65 -2.24
C VAL A 40 -0.24 11.10 -1.96
N MET A 41 -0.20 9.93 -1.32
CA MET A 41 1.01 9.23 -0.93
C MET A 41 1.01 7.82 -1.54
N PHE A 42 2.20 7.36 -1.94
CA PHE A 42 2.43 6.01 -2.43
C PHE A 42 3.53 5.33 -1.62
N LYS A 43 3.30 4.09 -1.18
CA LYS A 43 4.30 3.23 -0.55
C LYS A 43 4.49 2.00 -1.40
N ILE A 44 5.69 1.83 -1.97
CA ILE A 44 5.99 0.63 -2.74
C ILE A 44 6.22 -0.53 -1.78
N LEU A 45 5.42 -1.58 -1.90
CA LEU A 45 5.59 -2.82 -1.16
C LEU A 45 6.59 -3.65 -1.97
N GLY A 46 7.88 -3.52 -1.64
CA GLY A 46 8.94 -4.27 -2.31
C GLY A 46 8.60 -5.76 -2.34
N GLY A 47 8.60 -6.34 -3.53
CA GLY A 47 8.31 -7.76 -3.74
C GLY A 47 8.67 -8.12 -5.17
N LYS A 48 9.44 -9.20 -5.31
CA LYS A 48 9.69 -9.87 -6.59
C LYS A 48 8.34 -10.13 -7.28
N THR A 49 8.35 -10.12 -8.61
CA THR A 49 7.26 -10.55 -9.48
C THR A 49 6.54 -11.75 -8.88
N VAL A 50 5.37 -11.54 -8.28
CA VAL A 50 4.49 -12.63 -7.86
C VAL A 50 3.17 -12.38 -8.55
N THR A 51 3.05 -13.02 -9.71
CA THR A 51 1.85 -13.72 -10.12
C THR A 51 1.33 -14.53 -8.94
N GLU A 52 0.46 -13.98 -8.09
CA GLU A 52 -0.58 -14.79 -7.44
C GLU A 52 -1.61 -13.91 -6.71
N PRO A 53 -2.91 -14.10 -7.01
CA PRO A 53 -4.01 -13.58 -6.22
C PRO A 53 -4.14 -14.46 -4.98
N THR A 54 -3.52 -14.08 -3.86
CA THR A 54 -3.79 -14.75 -2.59
C THR A 54 -5.15 -14.28 -2.08
N THR A 55 -6.19 -14.92 -2.61
CA THR A 55 -7.50 -15.07 -1.99
C THR A 55 -7.28 -15.73 -0.64
N SER A 56 -7.27 -14.93 0.42
CA SER A 56 -7.49 -15.43 1.76
C SER A 56 -8.93 -15.92 1.86
N THR A 57 -9.15 -17.22 1.70
CA THR A 57 -10.28 -17.91 2.34
C THR A 57 -9.75 -19.19 2.97
N GLU A 58 -9.42 -19.05 4.25
CA GLU A 58 -9.74 -19.97 5.34
C GLU A 58 -9.68 -21.47 5.05
N SER A 59 -8.61 -22.07 5.56
CA SER A 59 -8.50 -23.47 5.97
C SER A 59 -9.63 -23.88 6.90
N GLN A 60 -10.35 -24.97 6.60
CA GLN A 60 -10.88 -25.90 7.61
C GLN A 60 -11.15 -27.27 6.98
N GLY A 61 -10.51 -28.30 7.55
CA GLY A 61 -10.57 -29.68 7.08
C GLY A 61 -11.70 -30.49 7.72
N ASN A 62 -12.05 -31.59 7.05
CA ASN A 62 -12.50 -32.86 7.63
C ASN A 62 -12.30 -33.96 6.57
#